data_AF-A0A135RQC6-F1
#
_entry.id   AF-A0A135RQC6-F1
#
_cell.length_a   1.000
_cell.length_b   1.000
_cell.length_c   1.000
_cell.angle_alpha   90.00
_cell.angle_beta   90.00
_cell.angle_gamma   90.00
#
_symmetry.space_group_name_H-M   'P 1'
#
loop_
_entity.id
_entity.type
_entity.pdbx_description
1 polymer ?
#
loop_
_entity_poly.entity_id
_entity_poly.type
_entity_poly.pdbx_seq_one_letter_code
_entity_poly.pdbx_strand_id
1 'polypeptide(L)'
;MLRLSPDESFHFELLRLLVHATYGGTDVGEVLAIASEITPGDFESFHGAFVERADRILEQAHKLTNLVSIRDAMTRASTYYRAADFYLHGQICARRYQGIGFTHEWKTVVSPVLNFLETLPIFNMKEFGIGRNSTAGLLAAHAAAFDQYRWIIQSYGYPCLRC
;
A
#
# COMPACT_ATOMS: atom_id res chain seq x y z
N MET A 1 -12.89 -16.04 17.62
CA MET A 1 -12.44 -15.12 16.55
C MET A 1 -12.73 -15.81 15.22
N LEU A 2 -13.33 -15.12 14.23
CA LEU A 2 -13.67 -15.74 12.94
C LEU A 2 -12.38 -16.05 12.16
N ARG A 3 -12.15 -17.32 11.82
CA ARG A 3 -10.98 -17.74 11.03
C ARG A 3 -11.33 -17.70 9.54
N LEU A 4 -10.61 -16.89 8.77
CA LEU A 4 -10.85 -16.68 7.33
C LEU A 4 -10.08 -17.66 6.44
N SER A 5 -8.94 -18.17 6.91
CA SER A 5 -8.16 -19.19 6.22
C SER A 5 -7.48 -20.10 7.25
N PRO A 6 -7.34 -21.41 6.98
CA PRO A 6 -6.49 -22.28 7.77
C PRO A 6 -5.00 -21.95 7.60
N ASP A 7 -4.59 -21.31 6.49
CA ASP A 7 -3.24 -20.76 6.34
C ASP A 7 -3.09 -19.47 7.16
N GLU A 8 -2.11 -19.43 8.07
CA GLU A 8 -1.93 -18.33 9.02
C GLU A 8 -1.52 -17.01 8.34
N SER A 9 -0.68 -17.10 7.29
CA SER A 9 -0.23 -15.93 6.55
C SER A 9 -1.39 -15.30 5.77
N PHE A 10 -2.17 -16.13 5.07
CA PHE A 10 -3.34 -15.69 4.34
C PHE A 10 -4.40 -15.14 5.29
N HIS A 11 -4.62 -15.81 6.43
CA HIS A 11 -5.54 -15.32 7.44
C HIS A 11 -5.15 -13.91 7.92
N PHE A 12 -3.87 -13.69 8.22
CA PHE A 12 -3.36 -12.39 8.63
C PHE A 12 -3.54 -11.32 7.56
N GLU A 13 -3.21 -11.63 6.30
CA GLU A 13 -3.35 -10.64 5.21
C GLU A 13 -4.81 -10.29 4.93
N LEU A 14 -5.72 -11.28 4.98
CA LEU A 14 -7.16 -11.05 4.87
C LEU A 14 -7.68 -10.15 6.01
N LEU A 15 -7.20 -10.34 7.24
CA LEU A 15 -7.54 -9.46 8.37
C LEU A 15 -7.03 -8.02 8.15
N ARG A 16 -5.83 -7.84 7.60
CA ARG A 16 -5.31 -6.51 7.24
C ARG A 16 -6.20 -5.83 6.19
N LEU A 17 -6.68 -6.59 5.21
CA LEU A 17 -7.57 -6.08 4.17
C LEU A 17 -8.94 -5.68 4.70
N LEU A 18 -9.47 -6.35 5.73
CA LEU A 18 -10.73 -5.94 6.37
C LEU A 18 -10.63 -4.55 7.03
N VAL A 19 -9.47 -4.16 7.56
CA VAL A 19 -9.30 -2.83 8.17
C VAL A 19 -9.49 -1.71 7.15
N HIS A 20 -9.08 -1.94 5.90
CA HIS A 20 -9.23 -0.94 4.83
C HIS A 20 -10.69 -0.59 4.50
N ALA A 21 -11.66 -1.42 4.90
CA ALA A 21 -13.08 -1.14 4.70
C ALA A 21 -13.53 0.11 5.45
N THR A 22 -12.90 0.42 6.59
CA THR A 22 -13.20 1.63 7.39
C THR A 22 -12.90 2.94 6.67
N TYR A 23 -12.06 2.90 5.62
CA TYR A 23 -11.70 4.04 4.79
C TYR A 23 -12.14 3.87 3.32
N GLY A 24 -13.02 2.91 3.02
CA GLY A 24 -13.51 2.63 1.67
C GLY A 24 -12.50 1.96 0.73
N GLY A 25 -11.38 1.45 1.26
CA GLY A 25 -10.36 0.74 0.47
C GLY A 25 -10.74 -0.70 0.13
N THR A 26 -11.67 -1.30 0.85
CA THR A 26 -12.21 -2.64 0.61
C THR A 26 -13.69 -2.69 0.99
N ASP A 27 -14.37 -3.79 0.64
CA ASP A 27 -15.68 -4.13 1.16
C ASP A 27 -15.58 -5.43 1.98
N VAL A 28 -16.27 -5.47 3.13
CA VAL A 28 -16.22 -6.64 4.03
C VAL A 28 -16.77 -7.88 3.34
N GLY A 29 -17.89 -7.77 2.63
CA GLY A 29 -18.50 -8.89 1.92
C GLY A 29 -17.61 -9.42 0.80
N GLU A 30 -16.94 -8.52 0.07
CA GLU A 30 -15.98 -8.90 -0.97
C GLU A 30 -14.78 -9.64 -0.40
N VAL A 31 -14.18 -9.17 0.70
CA VAL A 31 -13.03 -9.84 1.33
C VAL A 31 -13.44 -11.21 1.87
N LEU A 32 -14.63 -11.34 2.46
CA LEU A 32 -15.15 -12.64 2.90
C LEU A 32 -15.41 -13.60 1.72
N ALA A 33 -15.92 -13.08 0.60
CA ALA A 33 -16.12 -13.87 -0.61
C ALA A 33 -14.78 -14.34 -1.21
N ILE A 34 -13.81 -13.43 -1.36
CA ILE A 34 -12.45 -13.76 -1.82
C ILE A 34 -11.81 -14.81 -0.90
N ALA A 35 -11.94 -14.67 0.42
CA ALA A 35 -11.39 -15.64 1.36
C ALA A 35 -11.92 -17.07 1.13
N SER A 36 -13.16 -17.21 0.66
CA SER A 36 -13.76 -18.51 0.35
C SER A 36 -13.30 -19.11 -0.99
N GLU A 37 -12.69 -18.31 -1.87
CA GLU A 37 -12.21 -18.69 -3.20
C GLU A 37 -10.72 -19.13 -3.17
N ILE A 38 -9.98 -18.77 -2.10
CA ILE A 38 -8.53 -19.01 -1.99
C ILE A 38 -8.23 -20.41 -1.45
N THR A 39 -7.32 -21.12 -2.13
CA THR A 39 -6.80 -22.40 -1.64
C THR A 39 -5.67 -22.16 -0.64
N PRO A 40 -5.74 -22.70 0.59
CA PRO A 40 -4.72 -22.46 1.61
C PRO A 40 -3.32 -22.91 1.17
N GLY A 41 -2.33 -22.03 1.33
CA GLY A 41 -0.94 -22.29 0.95
C GLY A 41 -0.63 -22.12 -0.55
N ASP A 42 -1.64 -21.85 -1.38
CA ASP A 42 -1.46 -21.63 -2.82
C ASP A 42 -1.44 -20.12 -3.14
N PHE A 43 -0.23 -19.59 -3.35
CA PHE A 43 -0.01 -18.17 -3.64
C PHE A 43 -0.62 -17.72 -4.96
N GLU A 44 -0.72 -18.61 -5.96
CA GLU A 44 -1.36 -18.28 -7.24
C GLU A 44 -2.88 -18.17 -7.08
N SER A 45 -3.49 -19.04 -6.27
CA SER A 45 -4.92 -18.92 -5.95
C SER A 45 -5.23 -17.62 -5.19
N PHE A 46 -4.34 -17.20 -4.28
CA PHE A 46 -4.44 -15.92 -3.57
C PHE A 46 -4.40 -14.76 -4.57
N HIS A 47 -3.38 -14.74 -5.43
CA HIS A 47 -3.24 -13.71 -6.45
C HIS A 47 -4.45 -13.66 -7.38
N GLY A 48 -4.83 -14.80 -7.95
CA GLY A 48 -5.92 -14.92 -8.91
C GLY A 48 -7.25 -14.39 -8.37
N ALA A 49 -7.61 -14.77 -7.13
CA ALA A 49 -8.86 -14.33 -6.52
C ALA A 49 -8.94 -12.80 -6.36
N PHE A 50 -7.83 -12.15 -6.00
CA PHE A 50 -7.78 -10.70 -5.88
C PHE A 50 -7.75 -9.98 -7.23
N VAL A 51 -7.01 -10.49 -8.22
CA VAL A 51 -7.00 -9.93 -9.58
C VAL A 51 -8.40 -10.01 -10.18
N GLU A 52 -9.04 -11.18 -10.13
CA GLU A 52 -10.37 -11.37 -10.70
C GLU A 52 -11.41 -10.45 -10.05
N ARG A 53 -11.33 -10.25 -8.73
CA ARG A 53 -12.19 -9.27 -8.04
C ARG A 53 -11.92 -7.85 -8.50
N ALA A 54 -10.65 -7.47 -8.64
CA ALA A 54 -10.25 -6.13 -9.05
C ALA A 54 -10.69 -5.81 -10.49
N ASP A 55 -10.50 -6.75 -11.42
CA ASP A 55 -10.95 -6.65 -12.81
C ASP A 55 -12.46 -6.43 -12.90
N ARG A 56 -13.25 -7.23 -12.16
CA ARG A 56 -14.72 -7.06 -12.11
C ARG A 56 -15.14 -5.68 -11.63
N ILE A 57 -14.51 -5.16 -10.59
CA ILE A 57 -14.82 -3.82 -10.07
C ILE A 57 -14.42 -2.73 -11.06
N LEU A 58 -13.28 -2.88 -11.73
CA LEU A 58 -12.82 -1.95 -12.75
C LEU A 58 -13.77 -1.89 -13.94
N GLU A 59 -14.22 -3.06 -14.43
CA GLU A 59 -15.24 -3.15 -15.48
C GLU A 59 -16.57 -2.51 -15.10
N GLN A 60 -16.98 -2.67 -13.83
CA GLN A 60 -18.17 -2.01 -13.30
C GLN A 60 -17.96 -0.49 -13.24
N ALA A 61 -16.81 -0.03 -12.76
CA ALA A 61 -16.49 1.39 -12.62
C ALA A 61 -16.56 2.12 -13.97
N HIS A 62 -16.12 1.49 -15.06
CA HIS A 62 -16.21 2.05 -16.42
C HIS A 62 -17.65 2.26 -16.92
N LYS A 63 -18.65 1.63 -16.30
CA LYS A 63 -20.07 1.76 -16.66
C LYS A 63 -20.80 2.80 -15.80
N LEU A 64 -20.16 3.32 -14.76
CA LEU A 64 -20.75 4.31 -13.86
C LEU A 64 -20.60 5.72 -14.44
N THR A 65 -21.49 6.61 -14.02
CA THR A 65 -21.46 8.04 -14.38
C THR A 65 -21.27 8.96 -13.17
N ASN A 66 -21.54 8.46 -11.95
CA ASN A 66 -21.35 9.21 -10.72
C ASN A 66 -19.87 9.19 -10.30
N LEU A 67 -19.24 10.37 -10.23
CA LEU A 67 -17.82 10.52 -9.92
C LEU A 67 -17.42 9.96 -8.54
N VAL A 68 -18.30 10.06 -7.53
CA VAL A 68 -18.02 9.52 -6.20
C VAL A 68 -18.00 7.99 -6.25
N SER A 69 -18.99 7.38 -6.90
CA SER A 69 -19.04 5.92 -7.07
C SER A 69 -17.88 5.39 -7.89
N ILE A 70 -17.47 6.10 -8.96
CA ILE A 70 -16.29 5.76 -9.75
C ILE A 70 -15.03 5.80 -8.88
N ARG A 71 -14.82 6.89 -8.13
CA ARG A 71 -13.68 7.05 -7.22
C ARG A 71 -13.61 5.89 -6.23
N ASP A 72 -14.73 5.57 -5.58
CA ASP A 72 -14.78 4.54 -4.55
C ASP A 72 -14.52 3.15 -5.15
N ALA A 73 -15.09 2.84 -6.32
CA ALA A 73 -14.81 1.60 -7.04
C ALA A 73 -13.33 1.49 -7.46
N MET A 74 -12.75 2.56 -8.02
CA MET A 74 -11.33 2.59 -8.41
C MET A 74 -10.40 2.43 -7.20
N THR A 75 -10.76 3.02 -6.05
CA THR A 75 -9.99 2.89 -4.80
C THR A 75 -9.99 1.43 -4.30
N ARG A 76 -11.14 0.75 -4.37
CA ARG A 76 -11.24 -0.69 -4.04
C ARG A 76 -10.46 -1.56 -5.01
N ALA A 77 -10.64 -1.36 -6.32
CA ALA A 77 -9.91 -2.11 -7.35
C ALA A 77 -8.38 -1.96 -7.17
N SER A 78 -7.89 -0.74 -6.95
CA SER A 78 -6.46 -0.48 -6.67
C SER A 78 -5.97 -1.25 -5.44
N THR A 79 -6.77 -1.30 -4.37
CA THR A 79 -6.41 -2.04 -3.15
C THR A 79 -6.34 -3.55 -3.39
N TYR A 80 -7.25 -4.13 -4.19
CA TYR A 80 -7.22 -5.55 -4.51
C TYR A 80 -6.08 -5.92 -5.47
N TYR A 81 -5.76 -5.10 -6.47
CA TYR A 81 -4.55 -5.31 -7.28
C TYR A 81 -3.28 -5.29 -6.41
N ARG A 82 -3.20 -4.35 -5.46
CA ARG A 82 -2.09 -4.29 -4.52
C ARG A 82 -2.03 -5.55 -3.63
N ALA A 83 -3.17 -6.08 -3.22
CA ALA A 83 -3.25 -7.31 -2.44
C ALA A 83 -2.81 -8.54 -3.24
N ALA A 84 -3.23 -8.65 -4.50
CA ALA A 84 -2.87 -9.75 -5.38
C ALA A 84 -1.36 -9.93 -5.52
N ASP A 85 -0.60 -8.84 -5.51
CA ASP A 85 0.85 -8.85 -5.69
C ASP A 85 1.62 -9.31 -4.43
N PHE A 86 0.96 -9.39 -3.27
CA PHE A 86 1.61 -9.49 -1.96
C PHE A 86 2.54 -10.71 -1.81
N TYR A 87 2.14 -11.88 -2.31
CA TYR A 87 2.91 -13.13 -2.18
C TYR A 87 3.76 -13.47 -3.41
N LEU A 88 3.46 -12.89 -4.58
CA LEU A 88 4.12 -13.28 -5.81
C LEU A 88 5.45 -12.54 -6.05
N HIS A 89 5.75 -11.46 -5.33
CA HIS A 89 6.88 -10.58 -5.67
C HIS A 89 7.63 -9.93 -4.51
N GLY A 90 8.97 -9.97 -4.58
CA GLY A 90 9.86 -9.11 -3.79
C GLY A 90 10.01 -7.68 -4.34
N GLN A 91 9.51 -7.39 -5.55
CA GLN A 91 9.52 -6.08 -6.19
C GLN A 91 8.29 -5.87 -7.09
N ILE A 92 7.63 -4.72 -6.97
CA ILE A 92 6.48 -4.33 -7.81
C ILE A 92 6.80 -4.38 -9.31
N CYS A 93 5.81 -4.75 -10.12
CA CYS A 93 5.92 -5.03 -11.56
C CYS A 93 6.67 -3.96 -12.37
N ALA A 94 6.55 -2.67 -12.02
CA ALA A 94 7.21 -1.56 -12.72
C ALA A 94 8.76 -1.63 -12.67
N ARG A 95 9.33 -2.22 -11.61
CA ARG A 95 10.79 -2.36 -11.43
C ARG A 95 11.34 -3.73 -11.81
N ARG A 96 10.47 -4.75 -11.89
CA ARG A 96 10.85 -6.14 -12.22
C ARG A 96 11.62 -6.26 -13.53
N TYR A 97 11.16 -5.56 -14.57
CA TYR A 97 11.76 -5.63 -15.91
C TYR A 97 12.95 -4.69 -16.12
N GLN A 98 13.26 -3.85 -15.14
CA GLN A 98 14.33 -2.86 -15.24
C GLN A 98 15.64 -3.38 -14.64
N GLY A 99 15.62 -4.50 -13.89
CA GLY A 99 16.79 -5.01 -13.16
C GLY A 99 17.25 -4.07 -12.03
N ILE A 100 16.39 -3.13 -11.61
CA ILE A 100 16.73 -2.12 -10.60
C ILE A 100 16.23 -2.62 -9.23
N GLY A 101 17.18 -3.04 -8.39
CA GLY A 101 16.97 -3.44 -7.00
C GLY A 101 16.38 -2.32 -6.12
N PHE A 102 15.86 -2.70 -4.95
CA PHE A 102 15.50 -1.72 -3.91
C PHE A 102 16.78 -0.95 -3.48
N THR A 103 16.76 0.38 -3.56
CA THR A 103 17.94 1.19 -3.23
C THR A 103 17.98 1.51 -1.74
N HIS A 104 19.16 1.41 -1.11
CA HIS A 104 19.39 1.85 0.26
C HIS A 104 19.61 3.37 0.35
N GLU A 105 19.95 4.01 -0.77
CA GLU A 105 20.25 5.45 -0.88
C GLU A 105 18.98 6.30 -0.99
N TRP A 106 18.10 6.21 0.02
CA TRP A 106 16.77 6.83 -0.04
C TRP A 106 16.79 8.35 -0.15
N LYS A 107 17.90 9.01 0.22
CA LYS A 107 18.15 10.44 -0.05
C LYS A 107 17.95 10.77 -1.53
N THR A 108 18.48 9.94 -2.43
CA THR A 108 18.41 10.18 -3.88
C THR A 108 16.99 10.15 -4.43
N VAL A 109 16.07 9.50 -3.70
CA VAL A 109 14.64 9.43 -4.03
C VAL A 109 13.89 10.63 -3.45
N VAL A 110 14.20 11.01 -2.20
CA VAL A 110 13.45 12.03 -1.46
C VAL A 110 13.86 13.46 -1.85
N SER A 111 15.15 13.75 -1.99
CA SER A 111 15.64 15.12 -2.22
C SER A 111 15.08 15.78 -3.50
N PRO A 112 14.94 15.09 -4.66
CA PRO A 112 14.32 15.71 -5.84
C PRO A 112 12.87 16.15 -5.61
N VAL A 113 12.11 15.38 -4.82
CA VAL A 113 10.73 15.72 -4.48
C VAL A 113 10.71 16.98 -3.59
N LEU A 114 11.58 17.05 -2.59
CA LEU A 114 11.65 18.21 -1.69
C LEU A 114 12.09 19.48 -2.41
N ASN A 115 13.09 19.38 -3.29
CA ASN A 115 13.53 20.49 -4.12
C ASN A 115 12.39 21.00 -5.02
N PHE A 116 11.56 20.09 -5.56
CA PHE A 116 10.38 20.48 -6.32
C PHE A 116 9.33 21.15 -5.44
N LEU A 117 9.02 20.62 -4.25
CA LEU A 117 8.05 21.22 -3.33
C LEU A 117 8.46 22.63 -2.88
N GLU A 118 9.77 22.89 -2.74
CA GLU A 118 10.30 24.21 -2.41
C GLU A 118 10.01 25.26 -3.50
N THR A 119 9.86 24.84 -4.76
CA THR A 119 9.48 25.76 -5.85
C THR A 119 8.02 26.20 -5.80
N LEU A 120 7.19 25.51 -5.00
CA LEU A 120 5.76 25.74 -4.95
C LEU A 120 5.42 26.71 -3.79
N PRO A 121 4.85 27.90 -4.07
CA PRO A 121 4.60 28.92 -3.05
C PRO A 121 3.54 28.51 -2.00
N ILE A 122 2.83 27.40 -2.23
CA ILE A 122 1.83 26.84 -1.32
C ILE A 122 2.44 26.00 -0.19
N PHE A 123 3.72 25.64 -0.28
CA PHE A 123 4.37 24.80 0.73
C PHE A 123 5.25 25.64 1.67
N ASN A 124 4.96 25.56 2.97
CA ASN A 124 5.86 26.06 3.99
C ASN A 124 6.85 24.97 4.39
N MET A 125 8.05 25.01 3.82
CA MET A 125 9.09 24.02 4.10
C MET A 125 9.58 24.02 5.56
N LYS A 126 9.27 25.06 6.35
CA LYS A 126 9.62 25.11 7.79
C LYS A 126 8.71 24.27 8.68
N GLU A 127 7.55 23.85 8.18
CA GLU A 127 6.52 23.08 8.92
C GLU A 127 6.22 21.72 8.25
N PHE A 128 7.09 21.28 7.33
CA PHE A 128 6.90 20.07 6.56
C PHE A 128 7.17 18.79 7.38
N GLY A 129 6.23 17.85 7.36
CA GLY A 129 6.35 16.54 8.01
C GLY A 129 6.14 15.39 7.03
N ILE A 130 6.77 14.23 7.30
CA ILE A 130 6.58 13.00 6.52
C ILE A 130 5.97 11.93 7.42
N GLY A 131 4.74 11.50 7.11
CA GLY A 131 4.10 10.34 7.75
C GLY A 131 4.60 9.01 7.15
N ARG A 132 4.83 7.99 7.99
CA ARG A 132 5.45 6.72 7.56
C ARG A 132 4.73 5.48 8.10
N ASN A 133 4.74 4.43 7.29
CA ASN A 133 4.15 3.12 7.60
C ASN A 133 5.18 2.02 7.32
N SER A 134 5.33 1.06 8.24
CA SER A 134 6.21 -0.11 8.08
C SER A 134 7.68 0.27 7.79
N THR A 135 8.37 -0.45 6.90
CA THR A 135 9.79 -0.27 6.51
C THR A 135 10.15 1.17 6.09
N ALA A 136 9.16 1.96 5.67
CA ALA A 136 9.38 3.38 5.36
C ALA A 136 9.92 4.16 6.57
N GLY A 137 9.58 3.74 7.80
CA GLY A 137 10.11 4.29 9.05
C GLY A 137 11.64 4.41 9.04
N LEU A 138 12.33 3.30 8.74
CA LEU A 138 13.79 3.23 8.67
C LEU A 138 14.35 4.10 7.53
N LEU A 139 13.74 4.02 6.35
CA LEU A 139 14.28 4.64 5.14
C LEU A 139 14.30 6.15 5.18
N ALA A 140 13.30 6.78 5.81
CA ALA A 140 13.34 8.22 5.94
C ALA A 140 13.90 8.70 7.29
N ALA A 141 14.32 7.80 8.19
CA ALA A 141 15.26 8.16 9.25
C ALA A 141 16.65 8.29 8.60
N HIS A 142 16.97 7.36 7.69
CA HIS A 142 18.14 7.45 6.84
C HIS A 142 18.13 8.74 6.00
N ALA A 143 17.06 9.04 5.25
CA ALA A 143 16.99 10.29 4.47
C ALA A 143 17.10 11.57 5.34
N ALA A 144 16.45 11.58 6.51
CA ALA A 144 16.49 12.71 7.43
C ALA A 144 17.88 13.02 7.99
N ALA A 145 18.75 12.01 8.15
CA ALA A 145 20.10 12.20 8.63
C ALA A 145 21.00 12.99 7.66
N PHE A 146 20.60 13.12 6.38
CA PHE A 146 21.44 13.69 5.32
C PHE A 146 20.83 14.91 4.63
N ASP A 147 19.82 15.53 5.23
CA ASP A 147 19.11 16.67 4.68
C ASP A 147 18.72 17.69 5.78
N GLN A 148 18.59 18.96 5.40
CA GLN A 148 18.56 20.16 6.25
C GLN A 148 17.17 20.51 6.82
N TYR A 149 16.12 19.81 6.39
CA TYR A 149 14.74 20.08 6.82
C TYR A 149 14.45 19.55 8.23
N ARG A 150 13.50 20.18 8.93
CA ARG A 150 13.11 19.78 10.29
C ARG A 150 11.98 18.74 10.22
N TRP A 151 12.31 17.49 10.50
CA TRP A 151 11.40 16.36 10.33
C TRP A 151 10.47 16.16 11.53
N ILE A 152 9.16 16.18 11.29
CA ILE A 152 8.20 15.51 12.19
C ILE A 152 8.04 14.08 11.67
N ILE A 153 8.53 13.11 12.44
CA ILE A 153 8.48 11.68 12.12
C ILE A 153 7.33 11.05 12.91
N GLN A 154 6.26 10.66 12.21
CA GLN A 154 5.17 9.87 12.78
C GLN A 154 5.18 8.46 12.17
N SER A 155 5.53 7.46 12.98
CA SER A 155 5.52 6.04 12.57
C SER A 155 4.25 5.35 13.05
N TYR A 156 3.57 4.67 12.13
CA TYR A 156 2.61 3.62 12.46
C TYR A 156 3.29 2.27 12.20
N GLY A 157 3.93 1.74 13.25
CA GLY A 157 4.76 0.53 13.23
C GLY A 157 5.95 0.66 14.19
N TYR A 158 6.21 -0.40 14.97
CA TYR A 158 7.06 -0.52 16.17
C TYR A 158 7.74 0.76 16.70
N PRO A 159 7.46 1.17 17.96
CA PRO A 159 8.18 2.28 18.58
C PRO A 159 9.68 1.97 18.58
N CYS A 160 10.48 2.96 18.18
CA CYS A 160 11.92 2.94 18.41
C CYS A 160 12.19 2.70 19.89
N LEU A 161 12.58 1.47 20.24
CA LEU A 161 13.21 1.18 21.52
C LEU A 161 14.64 1.75 21.42
N ARG A 162 14.87 2.80 22.22
CA ARG A 162 16.15 3.40 22.67
C ARG A 162 17.44 2.90 21.99
N CYS A 163 18.24 3.88 21.54
CA CYS A 163 19.65 3.97 21.90
C CYS A 163 19.87 5.32 22.61
#